data_AF-A0A644TJR8-F1
#
_entry.id   AF-A0A644TJR8-F1
#
_cell.length_a   1.000
_cell.length_b   1.000
_cell.length_c   1.000
_cell.angle_alpha   90.00
_cell.angle_beta   90.00
_cell.angle_gamma   90.00
#
_symmetry.space_group_name_H-M   'P 1'
#
loop_
_entity.id
_entity.type
_entity.pdbx_description
1 polymer ?
#
loop_
_entity_poly.entity_id
_entity_poly.type
_entity_poly.pdbx_seq_one_letter_code
_entity_poly.pdbx_strand_id
1 'polypeptide(L)' 'MSKTLEMVFKDVAGKTKNISVADPREDITKAEVKGVMEGLITDKAFVTTNGDLAEVSAIRVSSVEDLA' A
#
# COMPACT_ATOMS: atom_id res chain seq x y z
N MET A 1 -6.21 12.40 -15.78
CA MET A 1 -5.07 11.66 -15.20
C MET A 1 -5.59 10.91 -13.99
N SER A 2 -5.79 9.60 -14.07
CA SER A 2 -6.22 8.81 -12.91
C SER A 2 -5.04 7.95 -12.50
N LYS A 3 -4.32 8.40 -11.46
CA LYS A 3 -3.24 7.64 -10.85
C LYS A 3 -3.85 6.63 -9.88
N THR A 4 -3.18 5.51 -9.70
CA THR A 4 -3.50 4.50 -8.70
C THR A 4 -2.26 4.24 -7.88
N LEU A 5 -2.35 4.46 -6.57
CA LEU A 5 -1.30 4.09 -5.63
C LEU A 5 -1.55 2.67 -5.18
N GLU A 6 -0.62 1.77 -5.49
CA GLU A 6 -0.62 0.39 -5.02
C GLU A 6 0.42 0.23 -3.91
N MET A 7 -0.07 -0.08 -2.72
CA MET A 7 0.71 -0.33 -1.52
C MET A 7 0.76 -1.83 -1.27
N VAL A 8 1.96 -2.38 -1.28
CA VAL A 8 2.20 -3.82 -1.13
C VAL A 8 2.76 -4.09 0.25
N PHE A 9 2.10 -4.96 0.98
CA PHE A 9 2.45 -5.40 2.33
C PHE A 9 2.71 -6.91 2.34
N LYS A 10 3.39 -7.38 3.38
CA LYS A 10 3.37 -8.79 3.75
C LYS A 10 2.76 -8.96 5.13
N ASP A 11 1.97 -10.01 5.28
CA ASP A 11 1.47 -10.43 6.58
C ASP A 11 2.51 -11.26 7.35
N VAL A 12 2.19 -11.59 8.60
CA VAL A 12 3.04 -12.41 9.49
C VAL A 12 3.37 -13.80 8.93
N ALA A 13 2.60 -14.31 7.98
CA ALA A 13 2.87 -15.57 7.27
C ALA A 13 3.70 -15.37 5.99
N GLY A 14 4.18 -14.15 5.74
CA GLY A 14 4.96 -13.78 4.56
C GLY A 14 4.13 -13.70 3.27
N LYS A 15 2.79 -13.71 3.35
CA LYS A 15 1.94 -13.60 2.17
C LYS A 15 1.73 -12.14 1.81
N THR A 16 1.79 -11.87 0.51
CA THR A 16 1.66 -10.52 -0.03
C THR A 16 0.20 -10.05 -0.04
N LYS A 17 -0.03 -8.80 0.36
CA LYS A 17 -1.30 -8.10 0.27
C LYS A 17 -1.12 -6.78 -0.46
N ASN A 18 -2.02 -6.49 -1.38
CA ASN A 18 -2.03 -5.28 -2.18
C ASN A 18 -3.23 -4.43 -1.76
N ILE A 19 -2.97 -3.15 -1.49
CA ILE A 19 -3.98 -2.15 -1.21
C ILE A 19 -3.85 -1.09 -2.31
N SER A 20 -4.89 -0.97 -3.13
CA SER A 20 -4.96 0.03 -4.20
C SER A 20 -5.81 1.21 -3.75
N VAL A 21 -5.28 2.41 -3.95
CA VAL A 21 -5.97 3.68 -3.73
C VAL A 21 -6.11 4.36 -5.08
N ALA A 22 -7.35 4.43 -5.56
CA ALA A 22 -7.68 5.20 -6.74
C ALA A 22 -7.64 6.69 -6.43
N ASP A 23 -7.13 7.48 -7.38
CA ASP A 23 -7.03 8.94 -7.27
C ASP A 23 -6.31 9.39 -5.98
N PRO A 24 -5.05 8.94 -5.76
CA PRO A 24 -4.27 9.39 -4.63
C PRO A 24 -4.00 10.90 -4.77
N ARG A 25 -3.95 11.61 -3.64
CA ARG A 25 -3.65 13.05 -3.60
C ARG A 25 -2.39 13.36 -4.44
N GLU A 26 -2.38 14.44 -5.22
CA GLU A 26 -1.24 14.71 -6.10
C GLU A 26 0.07 15.01 -5.34
N ASP A 27 -0.06 15.52 -4.12
CA ASP A 27 1.05 15.91 -3.25
C ASP A 27 1.49 14.77 -2.29
N ILE A 28 1.31 13.49 -2.66
CA ILE A 28 1.85 12.40 -1.82
C ILE A 28 3.34 12.23 -2.10
N THR A 29 4.11 12.08 -1.03
CA THR A 29 5.51 11.68 -1.12
C THR A 29 5.68 10.24 -0.71
N LYS A 30 6.76 9.60 -1.16
CA LYS A 30 7.10 8.23 -0.74
C LYS A 30 7.27 8.11 0.78
N ALA A 31 7.76 9.16 1.44
CA ALA A 31 7.95 9.19 2.89
C ALA A 31 6.60 9.20 3.62
N GLU A 32 5.66 10.03 3.18
CA GLU A 32 4.29 10.07 3.71
C GLU A 32 3.59 8.71 3.56
N VAL A 33 3.66 8.11 2.36
CA VAL A 33 3.08 6.78 2.12
C VAL A 33 3.70 5.75 3.04
N LYS A 34 5.03 5.74 3.17
CA LYS A 34 5.73 4.80 4.05
C LYS A 34 5.29 4.98 5.51
N GLY A 35 5.19 6.23 5.99
CA GLY A 35 4.73 6.52 7.35
C GLY A 35 3.31 6.04 7.61
N VAL A 36 2.40 6.25 6.66
CA VAL A 36 1.02 5.70 6.74
C VAL A 36 1.06 4.18 6.77
N MET A 37 1.81 3.55 5.85
CA MET A 37 1.93 2.08 5.80
C MET A 37 2.48 1.49 7.11
N GLU A 38 3.48 2.13 7.72
CA GLU A 38 4.04 1.73 9.03
C GLU A 38 3.03 1.94 10.17
N GLY A 39 2.26 3.02 10.12
CA GLY A 39 1.17 3.27 11.06
C GLY A 39 0.09 2.19 10.97
N LEU A 40 -0.31 1.78 9.76
CA LEU A 40 -1.30 0.72 9.54
C LEU A 40 -0.85 -0.64 10.12
N ILE A 41 0.44 -0.96 10.02
CA ILE A 41 1.04 -2.16 10.63
C ILE A 41 1.02 -2.04 12.16
N THR A 42 1.46 -0.89 12.68
CA THR A 42 1.57 -0.64 14.12
C THR A 42 0.21 -0.70 14.80
N ASP A 43 -0.80 -0.07 14.19
CA ASP A 43 -2.17 -0.01 14.69
C ASP A 43 -2.91 -1.35 14.53
N LYS A 44 -2.35 -2.29 13.75
CA LYS A 44 -3.04 -3.53 13.34
C LYS A 44 -4.43 -3.24 12.76
N ALA A 45 -4.56 -2.12 12.06
CA ALA A 45 -5.83 -1.68 11.48
C ALA A 45 -6.38 -2.67 10.43
N PHE A 46 -5.53 -3.56 9.92
CA PHE A 46 -5.87 -4.58 8.95
C PHE A 46 -5.49 -5.97 9.45
N VAL A 47 -6.51 -6.79 9.69
CA VAL A 47 -6.35 -8.24 9.91
C VAL A 47 -6.56 -8.95 8.58
N THR A 48 -5.56 -9.72 8.17
CA THR A 48 -5.66 -10.57 6.97
C THR A 48 -6.06 -11.98 7.37
N THR A 49 -6.44 -12.79 6.40
CA THR A 49 -6.73 -14.22 6.60
C THR A 49 -5.58 -14.99 7.26
N ASN A 50 -4.33 -14.53 7.11
CA ASN A 50 -3.15 -15.19 7.68
C ASN A 50 -2.58 -14.46 8.91
N GLY A 51 -3.30 -13.45 9.44
CA GLY A 51 -2.85 -12.62 10.55
C GLY A 51 -2.60 -11.16 10.15
N ASP A 52 -1.98 -10.40 11.06
CA ASP A 52 -1.74 -8.96 10.88
C ASP A 52 -0.75 -8.66 9.74
N LEU A 53 -0.81 -7.43 9.23
CA LEU A 53 0.26 -6.89 8.40
C LEU A 53 1.55 -6.82 9.22
N ALA A 54 2.66 -7.29 8.65
CA ALA A 54 3.95 -7.38 9.32
C ALA A 54 5.01 -6.45 8.71
N GLU A 55 5.02 -6.29 7.39
CA GLU A 55 6.06 -5.51 6.70
C GLU A 55 5.51 -4.74 5.49
N VAL A 56 6.15 -3.60 5.18
CA VAL A 56 5.97 -2.88 3.92
C VAL A 56 6.86 -3.52 2.86
N SER A 57 6.25 -4.10 1.82
CA SER A 57 6.98 -4.83 0.78
C SER A 57 7.34 -3.93 -0.42
N ALA A 58 6.41 -3.11 -0.91
CA ALA A 58 6.66 -2.21 -2.04
C ALA A 58 5.60 -1.10 -2.14
N ILE A 59 5.95 -0.02 -2.82
CA ILE A 59 5.03 1.06 -3.19
C ILE A 59 5.13 1.22 -4.70
N ARG A 60 3.98 1.20 -5.38
CA ARG A 60 3.87 1.34 -6.83
C ARG A 60 2.83 2.42 -7.14
N VAL A 61 3.10 3.20 -8.19
CA VAL A 61 2.13 4.16 -8.72
C VAL A 61 1.95 3.82 -10.19
N SER A 62 0.71 3.56 -10.59
CA SER A 62 0.35 3.24 -11.96
C SER A 62 -0.60 4.31 -12.48
N SER A 63 -0.38 4.78 -13.71
CA SER A 63 -1.36 5.61 -14.42
C SER A 63 -2.13 4.72 -15.38
N VAL A 64 -3.43 4.99 -15.57
CA VAL A 64 -4.25 4.30 -16.59
C VAL A 64 -3.70 4.47 -18.02
N GLU A 65 -2.84 5.46 -18.23
CA GLU A 65 -2.14 5.75 -19.48
C GLU A 65 -1.01 4.75 -19.78
N ASP A 66 -0.47 4.07 -18.77
CA ASP A 66 0.64 3.10 -18.90
C ASP A 66 0.19 1.77 -19.55
N LEU A 67 -1.12 1.56 -19.67
CA LEU A 67 -1.74 0.37 -20.27
C LEU A 67 -2.19 0.60 -21.73
N ALA A 68 -1.90 1.76 -22.32
CA ALA A 68 -2.37 2.17 -23.66
C ALA A 68 -1.29 2.08 -24.74
#